data_AF-A0A2Z6M8Q4-F1
#
_entry.id   AF-A0A2Z6M8Q4-F1
#
_cell.length_a   1.000
_cell.length_b   1.000
_cell.length_c   1.000
_cell.angle_alpha   90.00
_cell.angle_beta   90.00
_cell.angle_gamma   90.00
#
_symmetry.space_group_name_H-M   'P 1'
#
loop_
_entity.id
_entity.type
_entity.pdbx_description
1 polymer ?
#
loop_
_entity_poly.entity_id
_entity_poly.type
_entity_poly.pdbx_seq_one_letter_code
_entity_poly.pdbx_strand_id
1 'polypeptide(L)'
;MDQVLAANIMNTWMAVSNVVPLIGAFVADSYLGKFLTIAIASFASLMGLVILMLTAWVPQFHPTPCSMQQQQLGVCNGHTDFQLWILIFGLFWLSIGTGGIRPCSIPFAVDQFDLTTSEGRHGSSRFYSLYYTTQTIVMLINQTLLVYIEDSLSWTLGYGIFTLFMLIAIIVFFAGRVYSYVQPGGSILSSIAQVLIAARHKQHLHLPAFEDTNFYDPTLQNDLEEKLPLTKEFG
;
A
#
# COMPACT_ATOMS: atom_id res chain seq x y z
N MET A 1 -8.60 2.29 28.86
CA MET A 1 -9.34 1.77 27.69
C MET A 1 -9.45 0.26 27.86
N ASP A 2 -10.61 -0.32 27.63
CA ASP A 2 -10.78 -1.78 27.74
C ASP A 2 -9.91 -2.47 26.69
N GLN A 3 -9.24 -3.56 27.09
CA GLN A 3 -8.35 -4.29 26.19
C GLN A 3 -9.07 -4.80 24.94
N VAL A 4 -10.35 -5.18 25.07
CA VAL A 4 -11.19 -5.62 23.95
C VAL A 4 -11.43 -4.49 22.95
N LEU A 5 -11.74 -3.28 23.44
CA LEU A 5 -11.95 -2.11 22.58
C LEU A 5 -10.66 -1.73 21.84
N ALA A 6 -9.52 -1.71 22.55
CA ALA A 6 -8.21 -1.44 21.99
C ALA A 6 -7.85 -2.45 20.87
N ALA A 7 -8.03 -3.74 21.14
CA ALA A 7 -7.78 -4.81 20.19
C ALA A 7 -8.68 -4.69 18.95
N ASN A 8 -9.97 -4.36 19.14
CA ASN A 8 -10.90 -4.15 18.03
C ASN A 8 -10.45 -3.00 17.13
N ILE A 9 -10.10 -1.84 17.71
CA ILE A 9 -9.62 -0.69 16.93
C ILE A 9 -8.37 -1.06 16.12
N MET A 10 -7.39 -1.71 16.77
CA MET A 10 -6.15 -2.13 16.09
C MET A 10 -6.41 -3.15 14.98
N ASN A 11 -7.25 -4.16 15.24
CA ASN A 11 -7.61 -5.17 14.24
C ASN A 11 -8.36 -4.57 13.06
N THR A 12 -9.32 -3.66 13.32
CA THR A 12 -10.02 -2.93 12.28
C THR A 12 -9.07 -2.08 11.46
N TRP A 13 -8.16 -1.34 12.11
CA TRP A 13 -7.17 -0.53 11.42
C TRP A 13 -6.22 -1.38 10.55
N MET A 14 -5.77 -2.53 11.05
CA MET A 14 -4.99 -3.48 10.27
C MET A 14 -5.77 -4.02 9.06
N ALA A 15 -7.06 -4.35 9.23
CA ALA A 15 -7.92 -4.80 8.13
C ALA A 15 -8.06 -3.72 7.05
N VAL A 16 -8.36 -2.48 7.46
CA VAL A 16 -8.44 -1.32 6.56
C VAL A 16 -7.12 -1.12 5.83
N SER A 17 -5.99 -1.11 6.55
CA SER A 17 -4.66 -0.85 5.98
C SER A 17 -4.17 -1.95 5.01
N ASN A 18 -4.81 -3.13 5.01
CA ASN A 18 -4.56 -4.18 4.01
C ASN A 18 -5.49 -4.07 2.78
N VAL A 19 -6.66 -3.45 2.92
CA VAL A 19 -7.62 -3.24 1.81
C VAL A 19 -7.32 -1.95 1.04
N VAL A 20 -6.97 -0.86 1.73
CA VAL A 20 -6.70 0.45 1.10
C VAL A 20 -5.62 0.37 0.00
N PRO A 21 -4.56 -0.47 0.08
CA PRO A 21 -3.64 -0.68 -1.03
C PRO A 21 -4.30 -1.06 -2.37
N LEU A 22 -5.40 -1.80 -2.36
CA LEU A 22 -6.13 -2.13 -3.60
C LEU A 22 -6.75 -0.88 -4.23
N ILE A 23 -7.30 0.01 -3.39
CA ILE A 23 -7.86 1.29 -3.83
C ILE A 23 -6.73 2.22 -4.31
N GLY A 24 -5.61 2.28 -3.58
CA GLY A 24 -4.44 3.06 -3.96
C GLY A 24 -3.87 2.64 -5.32
N ALA A 25 -3.74 1.32 -5.54
CA ALA A 25 -3.32 0.76 -6.83
C ALA A 25 -4.28 1.16 -7.96
N PHE A 26 -5.59 1.01 -7.76
CA PHE A 26 -6.60 1.40 -8.74
C PHE A 26 -6.48 2.88 -9.14
N VAL A 27 -6.31 3.77 -8.16
CA VAL A 27 -6.17 5.21 -8.39
C VAL A 27 -4.87 5.54 -9.12
N ALA A 28 -3.77 4.88 -8.77
CA ALA A 28 -2.47 5.04 -9.43
C ALA A 28 -2.52 4.61 -10.90
N ASP A 29 -3.11 3.46 -11.18
CA ASP A 29 -3.13 2.88 -12.52
C ASP A 29 -4.14 3.58 -13.46
N SER A 30 -5.20 4.18 -12.89
CA SER A 30 -6.28 4.79 -13.68
C SER A 30 -6.16 6.31 -13.87
N TYR A 31 -5.59 7.03 -12.89
CA TYR A 31 -5.67 8.51 -12.87
C TYR A 31 -4.34 9.21 -12.60
N LEU A 32 -3.67 8.89 -11.49
CA LEU A 32 -2.58 9.73 -10.97
C LEU A 32 -1.19 9.29 -11.46
N GLY A 33 -1.02 8.03 -11.83
CA GLY A 33 0.29 7.41 -12.02
C GLY A 33 0.97 7.05 -10.69
N LYS A 34 1.98 6.19 -10.78
CA LYS A 34 2.68 5.63 -9.61
C LYS A 34 3.44 6.70 -8.82
N PHE A 35 4.19 7.58 -9.49
CA PHE A 35 4.99 8.62 -8.82
C PHE A 35 4.14 9.58 -8.00
N LEU A 36 3.08 10.16 -8.58
CA LEU A 36 2.22 11.12 -7.90
C LEU A 36 1.46 10.46 -6.75
N THR A 37 1.04 9.21 -6.92
CA THR A 37 0.40 8.44 -5.84
C THR A 37 1.35 8.22 -4.67
N ILE A 38 2.61 7.83 -4.93
CA ILE A 38 3.63 7.68 -3.88
C ILE A 38 3.90 9.03 -3.20
N ALA A 39 3.99 10.13 -3.96
CA ALA A 39 4.22 11.47 -3.43
C ALA A 39 3.10 11.90 -2.46
N ILE A 40 1.84 11.85 -2.90
CA ILE A 40 0.68 12.23 -2.08
C ILE A 40 0.57 11.32 -0.86
N ALA A 41 0.74 10.01 -1.05
CA ALA A 41 0.69 9.04 0.04
C ALA A 41 1.84 9.23 1.03
N SER A 42 3.00 9.71 0.58
CA SER A 42 4.12 10.01 1.47
C SER A 42 3.82 11.19 2.40
N PHE A 43 3.23 12.25 1.87
CA PHE A 43 2.77 13.37 2.70
C PHE A 43 1.62 12.97 3.64
N ALA A 44 0.68 12.12 3.19
CA ALA A 44 -0.38 11.58 4.03
C ALA A 44 0.18 10.74 5.19
N SER A 45 1.16 9.86 4.93
CA SER A 45 1.87 9.09 5.96
C SER A 45 2.60 10.01 6.95
N LEU A 46 3.30 11.04 6.46
CA LEU A 46 3.98 12.01 7.32
C LEU A 46 2.99 12.73 8.25
N MET A 47 1.85 13.16 7.71
CA MET A 47 0.80 13.80 8.50
C MET A 47 0.26 12.86 9.58
N GLY A 48 -0.02 11.59 9.23
CA GLY A 48 -0.47 10.58 10.18
C GLY A 48 0.55 10.33 11.31
N LEU A 49 1.84 10.19 10.97
CA LEU A 49 2.92 10.00 11.93
C LEU A 49 3.08 11.22 12.87
N VAL A 50 3.00 12.44 12.32
CA VAL A 50 3.06 13.67 13.13
C VAL A 50 1.87 13.74 14.08
N ILE A 51 0.65 13.41 13.63
CA ILE A 51 -0.53 13.38 14.51
C ILE A 51 -0.33 12.37 15.64
N LEU A 52 0.11 11.14 15.35
CA LEU A 52 0.38 10.14 16.38
C LEU A 52 1.48 10.57 17.35
N MET A 53 2.57 11.16 16.83
CA MET A 53 3.64 11.70 17.65
C MET A 53 3.11 12.79 18.60
N LEU A 54 2.25 13.69 18.10
CA LEU A 54 1.59 14.70 18.94
C LEU A 54 0.68 14.08 19.99
N THR A 55 -0.03 13.00 19.68
CA THR A 55 -0.88 12.31 20.67
C THR A 55 -0.06 11.76 21.84
N ALA A 56 1.14 11.26 21.58
CA ALA A 56 2.05 10.77 22.61
C ALA A 56 2.80 11.89 23.33
N TRP A 57 3.17 12.96 22.63
CA TRP A 57 3.99 14.03 23.19
C TRP A 57 3.19 15.03 24.03
N VAL A 58 1.98 15.39 23.59
CA VAL A 58 1.17 16.43 24.23
C VAL A 58 0.27 15.79 25.30
N PRO A 59 0.42 16.15 26.60
CA PRO A 59 -0.35 15.56 27.70
C PRO A 59 -1.87 15.74 27.60
N GLN A 60 -2.35 16.67 26.78
CA GLN A 60 -3.78 16.90 26.58
C GLN A 60 -4.41 15.88 25.62
N PHE A 61 -3.59 15.27 24.74
CA PHE A 61 -4.05 14.35 23.70
C PHE A 61 -4.00 12.87 24.11
N HIS A 62 -3.52 12.57 25.31
CA HIS A 62 -3.60 11.23 25.90
C HIS A 62 -4.10 11.30 27.35
N PRO A 63 -4.75 10.25 27.87
CA PRO A 63 -5.17 10.20 29.25
C PRO A 63 -3.94 10.20 30.18
N THR A 64 -4.08 10.80 31.37
CA THR A 64 -2.98 10.87 32.35
C THR A 64 -2.47 9.48 32.71
N PRO A 65 -1.14 9.30 32.81
CA PRO A 65 -0.57 8.01 33.17
C PRO A 65 -1.09 7.56 34.54
N CYS A 66 -1.52 6.31 34.59
CA CYS A 66 -2.19 5.72 35.73
C CYS A 66 -1.32 4.63 36.31
N SER A 67 -1.07 4.64 37.62
CA SER A 67 -0.32 3.55 38.25
C SER A 67 -1.17 2.28 38.32
N MET A 68 -0.53 1.11 38.29
CA MET A 68 -1.21 -0.18 38.42
C MET A 68 -2.10 -0.25 39.68
N GLN A 69 -1.72 0.44 40.75
CA GLN A 69 -2.51 0.56 41.98
C GLN A 69 -3.78 1.40 41.78
N GLN A 70 -3.70 2.53 41.08
CA GLN A 70 -4.85 3.40 40.78
C GLN A 70 -5.85 2.73 39.83
N GLN A 71 -5.35 1.88 38.93
CA GLN A 71 -6.19 1.10 38.01
C GLN A 71 -6.97 0.01 38.76
N GLN A 72 -6.36 -0.64 39.77
CA GLN A 72 -7.05 -1.60 40.64
C GLN A 72 -8.11 -0.95 41.56
N LEU A 73 -7.86 0.29 41.98
CA LEU A 73 -8.79 1.08 42.81
C LEU A 73 -9.92 1.74 42.00
N GLY A 74 -9.93 1.63 40.66
CA GLY A 74 -10.97 2.19 39.79
C GLY A 74 -10.96 3.73 39.70
N VAL A 75 -9.89 4.40 40.15
CA VAL A 75 -9.76 5.87 40.21
C VAL A 75 -9.17 6.45 38.91
N CYS A 76 -9.00 5.60 37.91
CA CYS A 76 -8.34 5.98 36.67
C CYS A 76 -9.32 6.71 35.74
N ASN A 77 -9.00 7.96 35.38
CA ASN A 77 -9.77 8.68 34.37
C ASN A 77 -9.65 7.99 33.02
N GLY A 78 -10.79 7.71 32.39
CA GLY A 78 -10.86 7.14 31.05
C GLY A 78 -10.31 8.09 29.98
N HIS A 79 -10.25 7.60 28.76
CA HIS A 79 -10.00 8.45 27.59
C HIS A 79 -11.22 9.34 27.36
N THR A 80 -10.98 10.55 26.84
CA THR A 80 -12.07 11.39 26.34
C THR A 80 -12.36 11.06 24.88
N ASP A 81 -13.58 11.35 24.42
CA ASP A 81 -13.96 11.15 23.01
C ASP A 81 -13.01 11.91 22.08
N PHE A 82 -12.59 13.11 22.46
CA PHE A 82 -11.65 13.93 21.68
C PHE A 82 -10.29 13.25 21.50
N GLN A 83 -9.74 12.66 22.57
CA GLN A 83 -8.46 11.91 22.51
C GLN A 83 -8.55 10.67 21.62
N LEU A 84 -9.71 10.00 21.61
CA LEU A 84 -9.94 8.87 20.73
C LEU A 84 -10.08 9.31 19.26
N TRP A 85 -10.79 10.42 19.01
CA TRP A 85 -10.97 10.96 17.66
C TRP A 85 -9.65 11.37 17.02
N ILE A 86 -8.76 12.05 17.75
CA ILE A 86 -7.45 12.45 17.22
C ILE A 86 -6.57 11.23 16.90
N LEU A 87 -6.64 10.18 17.72
CA LEU A 87 -5.97 8.91 17.47
C LEU A 87 -6.49 8.25 16.18
N ILE A 88 -7.81 8.10 16.04
CA ILE A 88 -8.45 7.51 14.85
C ILE A 88 -8.13 8.33 13.60
N PHE A 89 -8.11 9.66 13.73
CA PHE A 89 -7.76 10.55 12.64
C PHE A 89 -6.30 10.37 12.18
N GLY A 90 -5.35 10.21 13.11
CA GLY A 90 -3.96 9.86 12.78
C GLY A 90 -3.84 8.50 12.09
N LEU A 91 -4.54 7.49 12.61
CA LEU A 91 -4.59 6.14 12.02
C LEU A 91 -5.18 6.14 10.61
N PHE A 92 -6.20 6.97 10.35
CA PHE A 92 -6.80 7.14 9.02
C PHE A 92 -5.78 7.69 8.01
N TRP A 93 -5.04 8.75 8.36
CA TRP A 93 -3.99 9.29 7.48
C TRP A 93 -2.89 8.28 7.19
N LEU A 94 -2.49 7.48 8.19
CA LEU A 94 -1.56 6.37 8.00
C LEU A 94 -2.12 5.29 7.07
N SER A 95 -3.41 4.95 7.16
CA SER A 95 -4.03 4.00 6.24
C SER A 95 -4.02 4.50 4.79
N ILE A 96 -4.28 5.80 4.55
CA ILE A 96 -4.15 6.40 3.21
C ILE A 96 -2.71 6.31 2.72
N GLY A 97 -1.76 6.69 3.56
CA GLY A 97 -0.34 6.72 3.18
C GLY A 97 0.22 5.32 2.89
N THR A 98 -0.08 4.33 3.73
CA THR A 98 0.27 2.93 3.46
C THR A 98 -0.42 2.39 2.21
N GLY A 99 -1.66 2.82 1.96
CA GLY A 99 -2.46 2.49 0.79
C GLY A 99 -1.85 2.93 -0.54
N GLY A 100 -1.23 4.11 -0.61
CA GLY A 100 -0.59 4.55 -1.85
C GLY A 100 0.86 4.08 -2.01
N ILE A 101 1.62 4.01 -0.91
CA ILE A 101 3.04 3.65 -0.97
C ILE A 101 3.23 2.16 -1.29
N ARG A 102 2.57 1.27 -0.55
CA ARG A 102 2.79 -0.19 -0.65
C ARG A 102 2.56 -0.76 -2.06
N PRO A 103 1.45 -0.48 -2.75
CA PRO A 103 1.21 -1.08 -4.06
C PRO A 103 2.06 -0.45 -5.17
N CYS A 104 2.48 0.80 -5.03
CA CYS A 104 3.14 1.54 -6.10
C CYS A 104 4.66 1.57 -6.01
N SER A 105 5.26 1.42 -4.82
CA SER A 105 6.70 1.61 -4.60
C SER A 105 7.57 0.60 -5.36
N ILE A 106 7.23 -0.70 -5.27
CA ILE A 106 7.98 -1.76 -5.95
C ILE A 106 7.82 -1.65 -7.47
N PRO A 107 6.60 -1.56 -8.04
CA PRO A 107 6.45 -1.35 -9.48
C PRO A 107 7.18 -0.11 -9.98
N PHE A 108 7.11 1.01 -9.24
CA PHE A 108 7.81 2.23 -9.61
C PHE A 108 9.33 2.07 -9.60
N ALA A 109 9.89 1.34 -8.63
CA ALA A 109 11.32 1.04 -8.59
C ALA A 109 11.76 0.11 -9.75
N VAL A 110 10.91 -0.84 -10.12
CA VAL A 110 11.17 -1.77 -11.23
C VAL A 110 11.09 -1.06 -12.57
N ASP A 111 10.17 -0.10 -12.73
CA ASP A 111 10.06 0.75 -13.92
C ASP A 111 11.35 1.57 -14.21
N GLN A 112 12.27 1.67 -13.23
CA GLN A 112 13.57 2.31 -13.42
C GLN A 112 14.59 1.43 -14.15
N PHE A 113 14.33 0.12 -14.26
CA PHE A 113 15.19 -0.81 -14.99
C PHE A 113 14.63 -1.08 -16.39
N ASP A 114 15.51 -1.11 -17.38
CA ASP A 114 15.12 -1.52 -18.73
C ASP A 114 15.03 -3.05 -18.83
N LEU A 115 13.81 -3.57 -18.73
CA LEU A 115 13.52 -5.01 -18.79
C LEU A 115 13.71 -5.63 -20.19
N THR A 116 13.91 -4.83 -21.23
CA THR A 116 14.21 -5.36 -22.58
C THR A 116 15.64 -5.90 -22.66
N THR A 117 16.55 -5.33 -21.86
CA THR A 117 17.97 -5.73 -21.79
C THR A 117 18.19 -6.90 -20.82
N SER A 118 19.22 -7.71 -21.08
CA SER A 118 19.65 -8.74 -20.11
C SER A 118 20.16 -8.12 -18.80
N GLU A 119 20.88 -7.01 -18.89
CA GLU A 119 21.43 -6.29 -17.74
C GLU A 119 20.32 -5.72 -16.84
N GLY A 120 19.29 -5.08 -17.40
CA GLY A 120 18.18 -4.53 -16.62
C GLY A 120 17.33 -5.61 -15.96
N ARG A 121 17.10 -6.76 -16.62
CA ARG A 121 16.44 -7.93 -15.98
C ARG A 121 17.25 -8.48 -14.82
N HIS A 122 18.57 -8.60 -14.99
CA HIS A 122 19.45 -9.03 -13.90
C HIS A 122 19.48 -7.99 -12.76
N GLY A 123 19.48 -6.70 -13.09
CA GLY A 123 19.41 -5.59 -12.13
C GLY A 123 18.12 -5.62 -11.30
N SER A 124 16.97 -5.78 -11.95
CA SER A 124 15.67 -5.91 -11.30
C SER A 124 15.60 -7.13 -10.35
N SER A 125 16.11 -8.29 -10.78
CA SER A 125 16.16 -9.49 -9.93
C SER A 125 17.04 -9.29 -8.69
N ARG A 126 18.22 -8.66 -8.84
CA ARG A 126 19.07 -8.28 -7.71
C ARG A 126 18.36 -7.30 -6.77
N PHE A 127 17.67 -6.31 -7.32
CA PHE A 127 16.88 -5.35 -6.55
C PHE A 127 15.81 -6.07 -5.72
N TYR A 128 15.03 -6.97 -6.31
CA TYR A 128 14.02 -7.73 -5.58
C TYR A 128 14.62 -8.55 -4.44
N SER A 129 15.69 -9.30 -4.71
CA SER A 129 16.36 -10.12 -3.69
C SER A 129 16.87 -9.26 -2.53
N LEU A 130 17.53 -8.14 -2.83
CA LEU A 130 18.03 -7.21 -1.83
C LEU A 130 16.88 -6.57 -1.03
N TYR A 131 15.84 -6.09 -1.71
CA TYR A 131 14.68 -5.46 -1.10
C TYR A 131 14.01 -6.39 -0.08
N TYR A 132 13.69 -7.63 -0.46
CA TYR A 132 13.03 -8.57 0.45
C TYR A 132 13.94 -9.02 1.59
N THR A 133 15.24 -9.14 1.35
CA THR A 133 16.22 -9.43 2.39
C THR A 133 16.28 -8.29 3.41
N THR A 134 16.44 -7.05 2.97
CA THR A 134 16.47 -5.87 3.83
C THR A 134 15.14 -5.68 4.57
N GLN A 135 14.01 -5.86 3.89
CA GLN A 135 12.68 -5.75 4.51
C GLN A 135 12.49 -6.76 5.65
N THR A 136 12.98 -7.99 5.48
CA THR A 136 12.92 -9.03 6.51
C THR A 136 13.74 -8.63 7.74
N ILE A 137 14.96 -8.11 7.53
CA ILE A 137 15.82 -7.63 8.62
C ILE A 137 15.15 -6.46 9.35
N VAL A 138 14.59 -5.49 8.62
CA VAL A 138 13.87 -4.34 9.20
C VAL A 138 12.68 -4.81 10.03
N MET A 139 11.92 -5.80 9.55
CA MET A 139 10.78 -6.35 10.29
C MET A 139 11.21 -7.01 11.62
N LEU A 140 12.34 -7.73 11.64
CA LEU A 140 12.90 -8.30 12.87
C LEU A 140 13.32 -7.21 13.86
N ILE A 141 13.98 -6.15 13.39
CA ILE A 141 14.37 -5.01 14.22
C ILE A 141 13.13 -4.30 14.77
N ASN A 142 12.10 -4.11 13.95
CA ASN A 142 10.86 -3.46 14.35
C ASN A 142 10.15 -4.23 15.47
N GLN A 143 10.03 -5.55 15.34
CA GLN A 143 9.38 -6.42 16.33
C GLN A 143 10.17 -6.61 17.63
N THR A 144 11.44 -6.18 17.68
CA THR A 144 12.30 -6.36 18.86
C THR A 144 12.71 -5.01 19.45
N LEU A 145 13.56 -4.28 18.73
CA LEU A 145 14.20 -3.06 19.19
C LEU A 145 13.20 -1.90 19.26
N LEU A 146 12.35 -1.75 18.24
CA LEU A 146 11.39 -0.66 18.25
C LEU A 146 10.29 -0.88 19.29
N VAL A 147 9.72 -2.09 19.38
CA VAL A 147 8.77 -2.43 20.45
C VAL A 147 9.39 -2.18 21.84
N TYR A 148 10.67 -2.50 22.03
CA TYR A 148 11.37 -2.16 23.27
C TYR A 148 11.44 -0.65 23.53
N ILE A 149 11.75 0.17 22.51
CA ILE A 149 11.75 1.64 22.65
C ILE A 149 10.36 2.15 23.01
N GLU A 150 9.31 1.67 22.36
CA GLU A 150 7.93 2.12 22.57
C GLU A 150 7.41 1.74 23.96
N ASP A 151 7.64 0.50 24.40
CA ASP A 151 7.12 -0.04 25.65
C ASP A 151 7.96 0.37 26.88
N SER A 152 9.30 0.37 26.76
CA SER A 152 10.20 0.62 27.90
C SER A 152 10.71 2.05 28.02
N LEU A 153 10.84 2.80 26.91
CA LEU A 153 11.37 4.17 26.94
C LEU A 153 10.25 5.21 26.78
N SER A 154 9.66 5.30 25.59
CA SER A 154 8.47 6.13 25.35
C SER A 154 7.93 5.93 23.93
N TRP A 155 6.61 6.00 23.82
CA TRP A 155 5.89 6.09 22.55
C TRP A 155 6.29 7.31 21.71
N THR A 156 6.60 8.44 22.36
CA THR A 156 7.03 9.67 21.68
C THR A 156 8.33 9.47 20.90
N LEU A 157 9.30 8.74 21.46
CA LEU A 157 10.55 8.42 20.76
C LEU A 157 10.29 7.48 19.58
N GLY A 158 9.46 6.44 19.75
CA GLY A 158 9.10 5.52 18.67
C GLY A 158 8.48 6.25 17.46
N TYR A 159 7.42 7.01 17.69
CA TYR A 159 6.78 7.81 16.64
C TYR A 159 7.69 8.90 16.07
N GLY A 160 8.55 9.50 16.89
CA GLY A 160 9.54 10.49 16.45
C GLY A 160 10.56 9.90 15.47
N ILE A 161 11.08 8.69 15.75
CA ILE A 161 12.00 7.97 14.87
C ILE A 161 11.33 7.66 13.52
N PHE A 162 10.09 7.17 13.53
CA PHE A 162 9.35 6.93 12.29
C PHE A 162 9.11 8.21 11.48
N THR A 163 8.72 9.30 12.16
CA THR A 163 8.49 10.60 11.51
C THR A 163 9.77 11.10 10.84
N LEU A 164 10.92 10.97 11.51
CA LEU A 164 12.22 11.36 10.96
C LEU A 164 12.59 10.52 9.74
N PHE A 165 12.47 9.19 9.80
CA PHE A 165 12.75 8.33 8.65
C PHE A 165 11.83 8.62 7.47
N MET A 166 10.55 8.89 7.73
CA MET A 166 9.60 9.25 6.68
C MET A 166 9.97 10.59 6.03
N LEU A 167 10.40 11.58 6.81
CA LEU A 167 10.86 12.87 6.31
C LEU A 167 12.12 12.71 5.44
N ILE A 168 13.09 11.90 5.88
CA ILE A 168 14.28 11.57 5.09
C ILE A 168 13.88 10.87 3.79
N ALA A 169 12.96 9.91 3.84
CA ALA A 169 12.48 9.20 2.67
C ALA A 169 11.84 10.15 1.64
N ILE A 170 11.04 11.12 2.09
CA ILE A 170 10.46 12.16 1.23
C ILE A 170 11.55 13.00 0.57
N ILE A 171 12.54 13.46 1.34
CA ILE A 171 13.65 14.26 0.80
C ILE A 171 14.41 13.47 -0.26
N VAL A 172 14.78 12.22 0.01
CA VAL A 172 15.49 11.35 -0.93
C VAL A 172 14.65 11.08 -2.18
N PHE A 173 13.35 10.83 -2.00
CA PHE A 173 12.42 10.58 -3.11
C PHE A 173 12.31 11.79 -4.05
N PHE A 174 12.26 13.01 -3.53
CA PHE A 174 12.25 14.21 -4.39
C PHE A 174 13.63 14.65 -4.88
N ALA A 175 14.71 14.24 -4.21
CA ALA A 175 16.08 14.50 -4.65
C ALA A 175 16.49 13.65 -5.87
N GLY A 176 15.76 12.57 -6.16
CA GLY A 176 15.97 11.74 -7.35
C GLY A 176 15.85 12.56 -8.64
N ARG A 177 16.95 12.70 -9.38
CA ARG A 177 17.03 13.58 -10.56
C ARG A 177 16.61 12.91 -11.88
N VAL A 178 16.49 11.59 -11.91
CA VAL A 178 16.15 10.83 -13.13
C VAL A 178 15.19 9.72 -12.74
N TYR A 179 13.91 9.97 -12.90
CA TYR A 179 12.88 8.93 -12.82
C TYR A 179 12.34 8.63 -14.21
N SER A 180 12.22 7.35 -14.54
CA SER A 180 11.43 6.88 -15.66
C SER A 180 9.95 6.85 -15.25
N TYR A 181 9.12 7.60 -15.97
CA TYR A 181 7.69 7.72 -15.69
C TYR A 181 6.90 6.87 -16.69
N VAL A 182 6.23 5.84 -16.20
CA VAL A 182 5.29 5.03 -16.99
C VAL A 182 3.91 5.68 -16.92
N GLN A 183 3.29 5.92 -18.08
CA GLN A 183 1.95 6.49 -18.14
C GLN A 183 0.90 5.51 -17.59
N PRO A 184 -0.18 6.00 -16.94
CA PRO A 184 -1.26 5.14 -16.44
C PRO A 184 -1.94 4.41 -17.61
N GLY A 185 -1.88 3.08 -17.62
CA GLY A 185 -2.46 2.23 -18.66
C GLY A 185 -3.91 1.80 -18.41
N GLY A 186 -4.53 2.31 -17.34
CA GLY A 186 -5.83 1.85 -16.84
C GLY A 186 -5.70 0.65 -15.89
N SER A 187 -6.67 0.48 -15.00
CA SER A 187 -6.67 -0.62 -14.02
C SER A 187 -7.43 -1.86 -14.52
N ILE A 188 -6.83 -3.04 -14.32
CA ILE A 188 -7.46 -4.36 -14.57
C ILE A 188 -8.76 -4.50 -13.78
N LEU A 189 -8.88 -3.86 -12.61
CA LEU A 189 -10.10 -3.86 -11.79
C LEU A 189 -11.28 -3.20 -12.51
N SER A 190 -11.02 -2.17 -13.32
CA SER A 190 -12.06 -1.54 -14.15
C SER A 190 -12.58 -2.54 -15.19
N SER A 191 -11.68 -3.28 -15.84
CA SER A 191 -12.04 -4.33 -16.80
C SER A 191 -12.86 -5.45 -16.15
N ILE A 192 -12.48 -5.91 -14.95
CA ILE A 192 -13.25 -6.92 -14.21
C ILE A 192 -14.65 -6.40 -13.86
N ALA A 193 -14.74 -5.16 -13.37
CA ALA A 193 -16.02 -4.54 -13.05
C ALA A 193 -16.92 -4.41 -14.28
N GLN A 194 -16.36 -4.00 -15.43
CA GLN A 194 -17.07 -3.93 -16.70
C GLN A 194 -17.58 -5.30 -17.14
N VAL A 195 -16.76 -6.36 -17.03
CA VAL A 195 -17.17 -7.73 -17.36
C VAL A 195 -18.30 -8.21 -16.44
N LEU A 196 -18.20 -7.96 -15.12
CA LEU A 196 -19.26 -8.33 -14.17
C LEU A 196 -20.58 -7.59 -14.44
N ILE A 197 -20.50 -6.29 -14.71
CA ILE A 197 -21.68 -5.48 -15.06
C ILE A 197 -22.28 -5.98 -16.38
N ALA A 198 -21.46 -6.22 -17.40
CA ALA A 198 -21.90 -6.73 -18.69
C ALA A 198 -22.51 -8.14 -18.57
N ALA A 199 -21.91 -9.03 -17.77
CA ALA A 199 -22.43 -10.38 -17.53
C ALA A 199 -23.79 -10.34 -16.81
N ARG A 200 -23.93 -9.48 -15.79
CA ARG A 200 -25.20 -9.33 -15.05
C ARG A 200 -26.29 -8.69 -15.92
N HIS A 201 -25.93 -7.71 -16.75
CA HIS A 201 -26.86 -7.08 -17.69
C HIS A 201 -27.29 -8.04 -18.81
N LYS A 202 -26.38 -8.92 -19.27
CA LYS A 202 -26.66 -9.93 -20.30
C LYS A 202 -27.20 -11.25 -19.73
N GLN A 203 -27.40 -11.36 -18.41
CA GLN A 203 -27.92 -12.57 -17.76
C GLN A 203 -29.36 -12.89 -18.20
N HIS A 204 -30.13 -11.89 -18.62
CA HIS A 204 -31.49 -12.05 -19.12
C HIS A 204 -31.60 -12.02 -20.64
N LEU A 205 -30.47 -11.99 -21.36
CA LEU A 205 -30.50 -12.15 -22.80
C LEU A 205 -30.77 -13.62 -23.12
N HIS A 206 -31.93 -13.92 -23.69
CA HIS A 206 -32.11 -15.17 -24.41
C HIS A 206 -31.11 -15.17 -25.56
N LEU A 207 -30.11 -16.05 -25.48
CA LEU A 207 -29.24 -16.35 -26.61
C LEU A 207 -30.13 -16.76 -27.79
N PRO A 208 -29.95 -16.21 -29.00
CA PRO A 208 -30.65 -16.72 -30.16
C PRO A 208 -30.39 -18.23 -30.23
N ALA A 209 -31.46 -19.01 -30.45
CA ALA A 209 -31.33 -20.44 -30.67
C ALA A 209 -30.27 -20.66 -31.76
N PHE A 210 -29.40 -21.65 -31.55
CA PHE A 210 -28.33 -22.03 -32.47
C PHE A 210 -28.88 -22.18 -33.91
N GLU A 211 -28.84 -21.11 -34.68
CA GLU A 211 -28.74 -21.16 -36.14
C GLU A 211 -27.24 -21.22 -36.45
N ASP A 212 -26.88 -22.09 -37.38
CA ASP A 212 -25.52 -22.52 -37.77
C ASP A 212 -24.56 -21.37 -38.11
N THR A 213 -24.16 -20.57 -37.12
CA THR A 213 -23.05 -19.64 -37.24
C THR A 213 -21.83 -20.35 -36.70
N ASN A 214 -20.98 -20.79 -37.63
CA ASN A 214 -19.63 -21.31 -37.40
C ASN A 214 -19.01 -20.60 -36.19
N PHE A 215 -18.84 -21.35 -35.10
CA PHE A 215 -17.84 -20.98 -34.10
C PHE A 215 -16.53 -20.79 -34.85
N TYR A 216 -15.74 -19.79 -34.46
CA TYR A 216 -14.41 -19.58 -35.02
C TYR A 216 -13.57 -20.81 -34.67
N ASP A 217 -13.63 -21.82 -35.53
CA ASP A 217 -12.87 -23.04 -35.49
C ASP A 217 -11.69 -22.75 -36.43
N PRO A 218 -10.55 -22.27 -35.91
CA PRO A 218 -9.39 -22.09 -36.76
C PRO A 218 -9.09 -23.48 -37.35
N THR A 219 -9.18 -23.59 -38.67
CA THR A 219 -8.87 -24.82 -39.37
C THR A 219 -7.48 -25.26 -38.93
N LEU A 220 -7.41 -26.38 -38.22
CA LEU A 220 -6.15 -27.04 -37.88
C LEU A 220 -5.60 -27.61 -39.19
N GLN A 221 -5.06 -26.74 -40.03
CA GLN A 221 -4.37 -27.11 -41.25
C GLN A 221 -3.05 -27.74 -40.77
N ASN A 222 -3.09 -29.06 -40.57
CA ASN A 222 -1.89 -29.88 -40.62
C ASN A 222 -1.31 -29.70 -42.03
N ASP A 223 -0.47 -28.68 -42.19
CA ASP A 223 0.76 -28.74 -42.95
C ASP A 223 1.46 -27.38 -42.87
N LEU A 224 2.69 -27.45 -42.36
CA LEU A 224 3.72 -26.41 -42.26
C LEU A 224 3.50 -25.38 -41.14
N GLU A 225 4.36 -25.51 -40.12
CA GLU A 225 4.83 -24.40 -39.30
C GLU A 225 5.17 -23.20 -40.20
N GLU A 226 4.21 -22.31 -40.40
CA GLU A 226 4.51 -20.96 -40.85
C GLU A 226 5.15 -20.26 -39.66
N LYS A 227 6.48 -20.45 -39.55
CA LYS A 227 7.35 -19.61 -38.73
C LYS A 227 6.96 -18.17 -39.01
N LEU A 228 6.28 -17.55 -38.05
CA LEU A 228 6.09 -16.11 -38.01
C LEU A 228 7.47 -15.46 -38.28
N PRO A 229 7.61 -14.65 -39.34
CA PRO A 229 8.88 -14.04 -39.66
C PRO A 229 9.30 -13.16 -38.49
N LEU A 230 10.57 -13.30 -38.07
CA LEU A 230 11.20 -12.43 -37.08
C LEU A 230 11.00 -10.97 -37.52
N THR A 231 10.25 -10.22 -36.73
CA THR A 231 10.02 -8.80 -36.94
C THR A 231 11.35 -8.06 -36.78
N LYS A 232 11.89 -7.53 -37.88
CA LYS A 232 13.08 -6.67 -37.90
C LYS A 232 12.74 -5.20 -37.65
N GLU A 233 11.96 -4.93 -36.61
CA GLU A 233 11.69 -3.56 -36.15
C GLU A 233 11.99 -3.45 -34.67
N PHE A 234 13.22 -3.80 -34.29
CA PHE A 234 14.07 -3.16 -33.28
C PHE A 234 15.42 -3.88 -33.44
N GLY A 235 16.21 -3.38 -34.40
CA GLY A 235 17.47 -3.99 -34.82
C GLY A 235 18.50 -4.10 -33.70
#